data_AF-A0A3M1DX01-F1
#
_entry.id   AF-A0A3M1DX01-F1
#
_cell.length_a   1.000
_cell.length_b   1.000
_cell.length_c   1.000
_cell.angle_alpha   90.00
_cell.angle_beta   90.00
_cell.angle_gamma   90.00
#
_symmetry.space_group_name_H-M   'P 1'
#
loop_
_entity.id
_entity.type
_entity.pdbx_description
1 polymer ?
#
loop_
_entity_poly.entity_id
_entity_poly.type
_entity_poly.pdbx_seq_one_letter_code
_entity_poly.pdbx_strand_id
1 'polypeptide(L)'
;MRQTRSSAVGAYLRFAGLAIGVSMGLVAAGYPATNRWGGAASVPSLWTGCGVSLIGSLIGAIPPVLWSAAPDKAVVGWMAGMALRLLVVLILALAVVLGGWSERAAFLIWVAISYAVLLVVDTVYGVRTLSRRVETKRNEE
;
A
#
# COMPACT_ATOMS: atom_id res chain seq x y z
N MET A 1 15.56 2.94 -26.30
CA MET A 1 15.46 2.63 -24.85
C MET A 1 14.71 3.65 -23.98
N ARG A 2 14.19 4.79 -24.47
CA ARG A 2 13.46 5.79 -23.63
C ARG A 2 11.95 5.51 -23.43
N GLN A 3 11.34 4.66 -24.26
CA GLN A 3 9.87 4.55 -24.35
C GLN A 3 9.23 3.69 -23.25
N THR A 4 9.99 2.79 -22.61
CA THR A 4 9.48 1.88 -21.56
C THR A 4 9.44 2.50 -20.15
N ARG A 5 10.24 3.53 -19.85
CA ARG A 5 10.22 4.17 -18.52
C ARG A 5 8.95 5.01 -18.28
N SER A 6 8.41 5.64 -19.33
CA SER A 6 7.24 6.51 -19.21
C SER A 6 5.99 5.74 -18.79
N SER A 7 5.81 4.50 -19.25
CA SER A 7 4.67 3.66 -18.86
C SER A 7 4.78 3.12 -17.43
N ALA A 8 5.99 2.75 -16.98
CA ALA A 8 6.23 2.28 -15.62
C ALA A 8 5.99 3.38 -14.57
N VAL A 9 6.48 4.60 -14.84
CA VAL A 9 6.24 5.77 -13.98
C VAL A 9 4.76 6.13 -13.93
N GLY A 10 4.06 6.09 -15.07
CA GLY A 10 2.61 6.35 -15.13
C GLY A 10 1.79 5.33 -14.34
N ALA A 11 2.16 4.05 -14.37
CA ALA A 11 1.51 3.01 -13.56
C ALA A 11 1.78 3.21 -12.06
N TYR A 12 3.01 3.54 -11.68
CA TYR A 12 3.37 3.86 -10.29
C TYR A 12 2.62 5.09 -9.76
N LEU A 13 2.54 6.18 -10.53
CA LEU A 13 1.81 7.38 -10.12
C LEU A 13 0.31 7.12 -9.93
N ARG A 14 -0.31 6.31 -10.80
CA ARG A 14 -1.72 5.91 -10.64
C ARG A 14 -1.92 5.10 -9.37
N PHE A 15 -1.03 4.15 -9.09
CA PHE A 15 -1.06 3.35 -7.87
C PHE A 15 -0.87 4.22 -6.63
N ALA A 16 0.14 5.10 -6.64
CA ALA A 16 0.41 6.02 -5.54
C ALA A 16 -0.78 6.95 -5.27
N GLY A 17 -1.37 7.54 -6.32
CA GLY A 17 -2.56 8.37 -6.19
C GLY A 17 -3.75 7.61 -5.59
N LEU A 18 -3.95 6.36 -5.99
CA LEU A 18 -5.03 5.52 -5.47
C LEU A 18 -4.78 5.13 -4.00
N ALA A 19 -3.54 4.77 -3.65
CA ALA A 19 -3.14 4.48 -2.28
C ALA A 19 -3.32 5.71 -1.37
N ILE A 20 -2.89 6.89 -1.81
CA ILE A 20 -3.08 8.15 -1.08
C ILE A 20 -4.58 8.44 -0.91
N GLY A 21 -5.38 8.29 -1.97
CA GLY A 21 -6.82 8.52 -1.92
C GLY A 21 -7.53 7.59 -0.94
N VAL A 22 -7.19 6.30 -0.95
CA VAL A 22 -7.72 5.31 0.00
C VAL A 22 -7.30 5.63 1.43
N SER A 23 -6.03 5.98 1.67
CA SER A 23 -5.55 6.39 2.99
C SER A 23 -6.26 7.63 3.51
N MET A 24 -6.44 8.65 2.67
CA MET A 24 -7.22 9.86 3.01
C MET A 24 -8.68 9.52 3.31
N GLY A 25 -9.28 8.62 2.52
CA GLY A 25 -10.63 8.12 2.76
C GLY A 25 -10.76 7.39 4.11
N LEU A 26 -9.79 6.56 4.48
CA LEU A 26 -9.76 5.91 5.79
C LEU A 26 -9.61 6.91 6.93
N VAL A 27 -8.74 7.91 6.78
CA VAL A 27 -8.59 8.97 7.78
C VAL A 27 -9.90 9.73 7.94
N ALA A 28 -10.54 10.15 6.85
CA ALA A 28 -11.80 10.87 6.89
C ALA A 28 -12.93 10.03 7.52
N ALA A 29 -13.03 8.74 7.17
CA ALA A 29 -14.03 7.83 7.71
C ALA A 29 -13.77 7.46 9.18
N GLY A 30 -12.49 7.32 9.55
CA GLY A 30 -12.03 6.93 10.88
C GLY A 30 -12.01 8.06 11.89
N TYR A 31 -11.96 9.31 11.44
CA TYR A 31 -11.92 10.49 12.29
C TYR A 31 -13.08 10.57 13.29
N PRO A 32 -14.37 10.45 12.89
CA PRO A 32 -15.48 10.53 13.84
C PRO A 32 -15.47 9.37 14.84
N ALA A 33 -15.11 8.16 14.42
CA ALA A 33 -15.04 7.00 15.32
C ALA A 33 -13.92 7.16 16.36
N THR A 34 -12.73 7.58 15.89
CA THR A 34 -11.55 7.78 16.75
C THR A 34 -11.77 8.91 17.75
N ASN A 35 -12.37 10.02 17.31
CA ASN A 35 -12.68 11.14 18.20
C ASN A 35 -13.77 10.79 19.23
N ARG A 36 -14.71 9.89 18.91
CA ARG A 36 -15.74 9.44 19.85
C ARG A 36 -15.23 8.45 20.90
N TRP A 37 -14.23 7.63 20.57
CA TRP A 37 -13.76 6.57 21.47
C TRP A 37 -12.55 6.97 22.34
N GLY A 38 -11.64 7.79 21.82
CA GLY A 38 -10.42 8.19 22.55
C GLY A 38 -10.21 9.70 22.62
N GLY A 39 -11.16 10.49 22.10
CA GLY A 39 -11.07 11.95 22.10
C GLY A 39 -9.99 12.50 21.16
N ALA A 40 -9.68 13.79 21.32
CA ALA A 40 -8.73 14.49 20.46
C ALA A 40 -7.30 13.93 20.54
N ALA A 41 -6.95 13.29 21.66
CA ALA A 41 -5.63 12.70 21.88
C ALA A 41 -5.36 11.44 21.04
N SER A 42 -6.41 10.78 20.52
CA SER A 42 -6.29 9.58 19.68
C SER A 42 -6.29 9.91 18.18
N VAL A 43 -6.57 11.15 17.78
CA VAL A 43 -6.49 11.58 16.37
C VAL A 43 -5.08 11.41 15.78
N PRO A 44 -3.96 11.70 16.50
CA PRO A 44 -2.62 11.44 15.99
C PRO A 44 -2.35 9.97 15.67
N SER A 45 -2.92 9.01 16.42
CA SER A 45 -2.68 7.58 16.19
C SER A 45 -3.35 7.05 14.92
N LEU A 46 -4.47 7.64 14.52
CA LEU A 46 -5.12 7.41 13.21
C LEU A 46 -4.19 7.82 12.07
N TRP A 47 -3.64 9.04 12.15
CA TRP A 47 -2.74 9.58 11.13
C TRP A 47 -1.44 8.78 11.03
N THR A 48 -0.83 8.41 12.17
CA THR A 48 0.40 7.61 12.16
C THR A 48 0.15 6.20 11.65
N GLY A 49 -0.96 5.56 12.02
CA GLY A 49 -1.32 4.23 11.52
C GLY A 49 -1.57 4.19 10.00
N CYS A 50 -2.29 5.19 9.48
CA CYS A 50 -2.50 5.35 8.04
C CYS A 50 -1.20 5.69 7.31
N GLY A 51 -0.38 6.58 7.88
CA GLY A 51 0.90 6.99 7.31
C GLY A 51 1.89 5.83 7.17
N VAL A 52 2.04 5.01 8.22
CA VAL A 52 2.89 3.81 8.20
C VAL A 52 2.45 2.84 7.09
N SER A 53 1.14 2.60 6.99
CA SER A 53 0.58 1.69 6.00
C SER A 53 0.76 2.22 4.57
N LEU A 54 0.63 3.53 4.38
CA LEU A 54 0.86 4.20 3.10
C LEU A 54 2.34 4.10 2.67
N ILE A 55 3.28 4.36 3.57
CA ILE A 55 4.72 4.24 3.28
C ILE A 55 5.07 2.81 2.90
N GLY A 56 4.58 1.83 3.65
CA GLY A 56 4.73 0.42 3.31
C GLY A 56 4.20 0.08 1.92
N SER A 57 3.03 0.62 1.56
CA SER A 57 2.41 0.46 0.24
C SER A 57 3.29 1.01 -0.89
N LEU A 58 3.82 2.23 -0.71
CA LEU A 58 4.63 2.89 -1.73
C LEU A 58 5.95 2.15 -1.95
N ILE A 59 6.60 1.72 -0.86
CA ILE A 59 7.86 0.97 -0.95
C ILE A 59 7.63 -0.42 -1.54
N GLY A 60 6.54 -1.10 -1.16
CA GLY A 60 6.15 -2.39 -1.72
C GLY A 60 5.84 -2.38 -3.22
N ALA A 61 5.49 -1.21 -3.78
CA ALA A 61 5.25 -1.06 -5.21
C ALA A 61 6.54 -0.91 -6.04
N ILE A 62 7.70 -0.69 -5.41
CA ILE A 62 8.98 -0.51 -6.11
C ILE A 62 9.40 -1.77 -6.88
N PRO A 63 9.44 -2.98 -6.26
CA PRO A 63 9.94 -4.17 -6.96
C PRO A 63 9.08 -4.58 -8.18
N PRO A 64 7.73 -4.58 -8.13
CA PRO A 64 6.90 -4.86 -9.30
C PRO A 64 7.16 -3.88 -10.46
N VAL A 65 7.42 -2.60 -10.16
CA VAL A 65 7.71 -1.58 -11.18
C VAL A 65 9.09 -1.81 -11.80
N LEU A 66 10.10 -2.12 -11.00
CA LEU A 66 11.46 -2.40 -11.47
C LEU A 66 11.51 -3.64 -12.38
N TRP A 67 10.74 -4.68 -12.07
CA TRP A 67 10.71 -5.92 -12.85
C TRP A 67 9.58 -6.01 -13.88
N SER A 68 8.81 -4.94 -14.06
CA SER A 68 7.68 -4.89 -15.02
C SER A 68 8.07 -5.12 -16.48
N ALA A 69 9.36 -4.90 -16.82
CA ALA A 69 9.93 -5.08 -18.15
C ALA A 69 10.28 -6.54 -18.48
N ALA A 70 10.36 -7.43 -17.48
CA ALA A 70 10.69 -8.84 -17.66
C ALA A 70 9.48 -9.72 -17.27
N PRO A 71 8.75 -10.31 -18.24
CA PRO A 71 7.55 -11.09 -17.95
C PRO A 71 7.83 -12.30 -17.04
N ASP A 72 8.99 -12.95 -17.21
CA ASP A 72 9.39 -14.12 -16.42
C ASP A 72 9.66 -13.78 -14.94
N LYS A 73 9.91 -12.50 -14.64
CA LYS A 73 10.19 -12.00 -13.27
C LYS A 73 9.02 -11.22 -12.68
N ALA A 74 7.90 -11.10 -13.39
CA ALA A 74 6.76 -10.32 -12.93
C ALA A 74 6.18 -10.88 -11.62
N VAL A 75 5.99 -12.21 -11.55
CA VAL A 75 5.48 -12.88 -10.35
C VAL A 75 6.44 -12.70 -9.16
N VAL A 76 7.74 -12.89 -9.40
CA VAL A 76 8.79 -12.68 -8.38
C VAL A 76 8.78 -11.24 -7.87
N GLY A 77 8.60 -10.26 -8.77
CA GLY A 77 8.51 -8.86 -8.39
C GLY A 77 7.30 -8.52 -7.55
N TRP A 78 6.15 -9.15 -7.82
CA TRP A 78 4.96 -9.04 -6.99
C TRP A 78 5.15 -9.66 -5.60
N MET A 79 5.72 -10.86 -5.52
CA MET A 79 5.99 -11.51 -4.23
C MET A 79 7.01 -10.73 -3.40
N ALA A 80 8.08 -10.25 -4.03
CA ALA A 80 9.09 -9.42 -3.39
C ALA A 80 8.50 -8.08 -2.92
N GLY A 81 7.62 -7.46 -3.71
CA GLY A 81 6.89 -6.26 -3.32
C GLY A 81 6.03 -6.46 -2.07
N MET A 82 5.30 -7.58 -2.01
CA MET A 82 4.48 -7.94 -0.85
C MET A 82 5.30 -8.22 0.40
N ALA A 83 6.41 -8.96 0.27
CA ALA A 83 7.32 -9.23 1.37
C ALA A 83 7.96 -7.93 1.90
N LEU A 84 8.42 -7.07 0.99
CA LEU A 84 9.02 -5.78 1.35
C LEU A 84 8.01 -4.87 2.03
N ARG A 85 6.78 -4.79 1.51
CA ARG A 85 5.67 -4.06 2.13
C ARG A 85 5.44 -4.51 3.57
N LEU A 86 5.26 -5.82 3.78
CA LEU A 86 5.03 -6.39 5.10
C LEU A 86 6.17 -6.02 6.04
N LEU A 87 7.40 -6.23 5.61
CA LEU A 87 8.60 -5.97 6.41
C LEU A 87 8.70 -4.48 6.81
N VAL A 88 8.44 -3.57 5.88
CA VAL A 88 8.43 -2.12 6.15
C VAL A 88 7.32 -1.74 7.13
N VAL A 89 6.09 -2.23 6.93
CA VAL A 89 4.97 -1.97 7.84
C VAL A 89 5.28 -2.49 9.23
N LEU A 90 5.87 -3.68 9.33
CA LEU A 90 6.19 -4.33 10.60
C LEU A 90 7.30 -3.58 11.34
N ILE A 91 8.37 -3.17 10.66
CA ILE A 91 9.45 -2.36 11.24
C ILE A 91 8.92 -0.99 11.71
N LEU A 92 8.14 -0.30 10.89
CA LEU A 92 7.58 1.01 11.23
C LEU A 92 6.57 0.92 12.38
N ALA A 93 5.69 -0.09 12.34
CA ALA A 93 4.74 -0.32 13.43
C ALA A 93 5.48 -0.61 14.74
N LEU A 94 6.52 -1.45 14.68
CA LEU A 94 7.34 -1.76 15.85
C LEU A 94 8.07 -0.52 16.38
N ALA A 95 8.65 0.30 15.49
CA ALA A 95 9.33 1.54 15.86
C ALA A 95 8.39 2.53 16.58
N VAL A 96 7.15 2.68 16.09
CA VAL A 96 6.14 3.57 16.71
C VAL A 96 5.67 3.01 18.06
N VAL A 97 5.42 1.69 18.14
CA VAL A 97 4.99 1.03 19.39
C VAL A 97 6.07 1.14 20.47
N LEU A 98 7.33 0.93 20.11
CA LEU A 98 8.48 1.05 21.01
C LEU A 98 8.76 2.50 21.40
N GLY A 99 8.50 3.45 20.50
CA GLY A 99 8.64 4.88 20.79
C GLY A 99 7.75 5.35 21.93
N GLY A 100 6.57 4.75 22.13
CA GLY A 100 5.63 5.13 23.18
C GLY A 100 4.86 6.42 22.88
N TRP A 101 4.91 6.91 21.63
CA TRP A 101 4.30 8.18 21.20
C TRP A 101 2.78 8.08 20.93
N SER A 102 2.18 6.90 21.13
CA SER A 102 0.75 6.69 20.86
C SER A 102 0.15 5.64 21.78
N GLU A 103 -1.17 5.77 22.00
CA GLU A 103 -1.98 4.71 22.59
C GLU A 103 -1.89 3.45 21.71
N ARG A 104 -1.08 2.48 22.18
CA ARG A 104 -0.67 1.29 21.43
C ARG A 104 -1.85 0.53 20.82
N ALA A 105 -2.97 0.44 21.55
CA ALA A 105 -4.17 -0.28 21.10
C ALA A 105 -4.81 0.38 19.87
N ALA A 106 -5.08 1.70 19.93
CA ALA A 106 -5.69 2.43 18.83
C ALA A 106 -4.79 2.45 17.58
N PHE A 107 -3.48 2.63 17.77
CA PHE A 107 -2.50 2.58 16.70
C PHE A 107 -2.48 1.22 15.99
N LEU A 108 -2.37 0.12 16.74
CA LEU A 108 -2.31 -1.23 16.16
C LEU A 108 -3.58 -1.59 15.41
N ILE A 109 -4.76 -1.21 15.93
CA ILE A 109 -6.04 -1.43 15.25
C ILE A 109 -6.06 -0.68 13.91
N TRP A 110 -5.68 0.59 13.88
CA TRP A 110 -5.68 1.37 12.64
C TRP A 110 -4.62 0.92 11.64
N VAL A 111 -3.45 0.47 12.11
CA VAL A 111 -2.45 -0.18 11.25
C VAL A 111 -3.02 -1.46 10.64
N ALA A 112 -3.65 -2.32 11.44
CA ALA A 112 -4.22 -3.58 10.94
C ALA A 112 -5.34 -3.34 9.92
N ILE A 113 -6.27 -2.43 10.21
CA ILE A 113 -7.37 -2.05 9.30
C ILE A 113 -6.80 -1.46 8.01
N SER A 114 -5.90 -0.48 8.11
CA SER A 114 -5.32 0.18 6.93
C SER A 114 -4.52 -0.79 6.09
N TYR A 115 -3.73 -1.67 6.73
CA TYR A 115 -2.99 -2.72 6.06
C TYR A 115 -3.92 -3.66 5.30
N ALA A 116 -4.99 -4.15 5.93
CA ALA A 116 -5.95 -5.04 5.29
C ALA A 116 -6.63 -4.39 4.09
N VAL A 117 -7.07 -3.14 4.19
CA VAL A 117 -7.71 -2.43 3.07
C VAL A 117 -6.73 -2.23 1.92
N LEU A 118 -5.51 -1.77 2.20
CA LEU A 118 -4.50 -1.58 1.16
C LEU A 118 -4.07 -2.91 0.53
N LEU A 119 -4.04 -4.02 1.29
CA LEU A 119 -3.75 -5.35 0.76
C LEU A 119 -4.79 -5.79 -0.28
N VAL A 120 -6.07 -5.52 -0.01
CA VAL A 120 -7.18 -5.80 -0.96
C VAL A 120 -7.00 -4.96 -2.21
N VAL A 121 -6.71 -3.66 -2.06
CA VAL A 121 -6.47 -2.76 -3.20
C VAL A 121 -5.32 -3.26 -4.07
N ASP A 122 -4.19 -3.63 -3.47
CA ASP A 122 -3.02 -4.15 -4.19
C ASP A 122 -3.35 -5.43 -4.94
N THR A 123 -4.07 -6.36 -4.29
CA THR A 123 -4.45 -7.65 -4.88
C THR A 123 -5.38 -7.45 -6.07
N VAL A 124 -6.40 -6.59 -5.93
CA VAL A 124 -7.32 -6.26 -7.03
C VAL A 124 -6.56 -5.61 -8.19
N TYR A 125 -5.63 -4.71 -7.90
CA TYR A 125 -4.84 -4.04 -8.94
C TYR A 125 -3.88 -5.01 -9.65
N GLY A 126 -3.25 -5.92 -8.91
CA GLY A 126 -2.39 -6.97 -9.44
C GLY A 126 -3.14 -7.96 -10.34
N VAL A 127 -4.30 -8.45 -9.89
CA VAL A 127 -5.13 -9.39 -10.68
C VAL A 127 -5.60 -8.74 -11.99
N ARG A 128 -6.06 -7.48 -11.94
CA ARG A 128 -6.50 -6.75 -13.14
C ARG A 128 -5.38 -6.50 -14.14
N THR A 129 -4.17 -6.24 -13.67
CA THR A 129 -3.01 -6.01 -14.55
C THR A 129 -2.50 -7.30 -15.21
N LEU A 130 -2.55 -8.43 -14.51
CA LEU A 130 -2.26 -9.75 -15.07
C LEU A 130 -3.29 -10.17 -16.12
N SER A 131 -4.59 -10.02 -15.83
CA SER A 131 -5.67 -10.42 -16.74
C SER A 131 -5.59 -9.73 -18.10
N ARG A 132 -5.28 -8.42 -18.13
CA ARG A 132 -5.10 -7.68 -19.39
C ARG A 132 -3.95 -8.19 -20.25
N ARG A 133 -2.85 -8.64 -19.63
CA ARG A 133 -1.68 -9.16 -20.39
C ARG A 133 -1.99 -10.51 -21.06
N VAL A 134 -2.81 -11.34 -20.42
CA VAL A 134 -3.24 -12.63 -20.98
C VAL A 134 -4.16 -12.43 -22.18
N GLU A 135 -5.12 -11.50 -22.09
CA GLU A 135 -6.01 -11.16 -23.21
C GLU A 135 -5.25 -10.61 -24.42
N THR A 136 -4.23 -9.78 -24.20
CA THR A 136 -3.42 -9.26 -25.32
C THR A 136 -2.67 -10.37 -26.05
N LYS A 137 -2.02 -11.29 -25.33
CA LYS A 137 -1.33 -12.43 -25.97
C LYS A 137 -2.26 -13.32 -26.79
N ARG A 138 -3.48 -13.56 -26.31
CA ARG A 138 -4.47 -14.40 -26.99
C ARG A 138 -4.96 -13.81 -28.33
N ASN A 139 -4.93 -12.49 -28.49
CA ASN A 139 -5.36 -11.81 -29.72
C ASN A 139 -4.23 -11.69 -30.76
N GLU A 140 -2.99 -12.02 -30.38
CA GLU A 140 -1.82 -12.01 -31.25
C GLU A 140 -1.52 -13.41 -31.85
N GLU A 141 -2.22 -14.45 -31.38
CA GLU A 141 -2.20 -15.83 -31.89
C GLU A 141 -3.39 -16.10 -32.83
#